data_AF-A0A1Q8S353-F1
#
_entry.id   AF-A0A1Q8S353-F1
#
_cell.length_a   1.000
_cell.length_b   1.000
_cell.length_c   1.000
_cell.angle_alpha   90.00
_cell.angle_beta   90.00
_cell.angle_gamma   90.00
#
_symmetry.space_group_name_H-M   'P 1'
#
loop_
_entity.id
_entity.type
_entity.pdbx_description
1 polymer ?
#
loop_
_entity_poly.entity_id
_entity_poly.type
_entity_poly.pdbx_seq_one_letter_code
_entity_poly.pdbx_strand_id
1 'polypeptide(L)'
;MALTVKQLNADASFLLTFEPIVPQSIPGITPRPFRILMDPWIIGPSTIFHSILSTTTHKQCPCVCSLRHLPEPDLVIISQHNSDHCNEATLRQLPASGSRTKILAEPMAAKVIRSWKYFDNDKVHMIPRWEDPRTSGKESVIRLRVPPHVPGGEPGEVSVAFIPQRRDFKGLHAAIGITYRPPPTSPRFTHLFTPSETPLAQHGQKTVAANLTPPTPPSTPGTRPLRSVRSAPSLGPKQQLSPRDRAVSVIFSPHGIPYRSLRPYADSHLAAESALPLTALLHCFNTVSNPWWLGGNISAGMPAGQETAAALGARAWVSTHDGDKHVRGLATGLLKTKKYARQPSHRGRRAGGEKDKGTEVLVLGVGEEVAMTGDGVWNVEAGDRAPPPGKGLSRAERSLTGRARGRNLSPIDTAAKYVTK
;
A
#
# COMPACT_ATOMS: atom_id res chain seq x y z
N MET A 1 -15.51 1.50 -2.89
CA MET A 1 -14.30 1.88 -3.67
C MET A 1 -13.58 0.64 -4.14
N ALA A 2 -12.82 0.74 -5.23
CA ALA A 2 -12.07 -0.35 -5.84
C ALA A 2 -10.56 -0.13 -5.70
N LEU A 3 -9.84 -1.21 -5.49
CA LEU A 3 -8.38 -1.31 -5.56
C LEU A 3 -8.03 -2.20 -6.75
N THR A 4 -7.22 -1.70 -7.66
CA THR A 4 -6.58 -2.50 -8.70
C THR A 4 -5.10 -2.66 -8.39
N VAL A 5 -4.62 -3.90 -8.32
CA VAL A 5 -3.21 -4.26 -8.14
C VAL A 5 -2.69 -4.80 -9.46
N LYS A 6 -1.71 -4.13 -10.06
CA LYS A 6 -1.03 -4.58 -11.27
C LYS A 6 0.43 -4.93 -10.99
N GLN A 7 0.85 -6.12 -11.39
CA GLN A 7 2.24 -6.56 -11.25
C GLN A 7 3.08 -6.10 -12.44
N LEU A 8 4.13 -5.30 -12.17
CA LEU A 8 4.93 -4.67 -13.22
C LEU A 8 6.16 -5.49 -13.61
N ASN A 9 6.71 -6.27 -12.69
CA ASN A 9 7.81 -7.19 -12.93
C ASN A 9 7.61 -8.47 -12.12
N ALA A 10 8.51 -9.45 -12.27
CA ALA A 10 8.40 -10.73 -11.56
C ALA A 10 8.79 -10.64 -10.07
N ASP A 11 8.91 -9.43 -9.52
CA ASP A 11 9.52 -9.17 -8.22
C ASP A 11 8.54 -8.45 -7.28
N ALA A 12 8.87 -7.23 -6.83
CA ALA A 12 8.11 -6.45 -5.87
C ALA A 12 7.53 -5.14 -6.45
N SER A 13 7.61 -4.92 -7.78
CA SER A 13 7.10 -3.70 -8.39
C SER A 13 5.62 -3.80 -8.74
N PHE A 14 4.80 -2.96 -8.11
CA PHE A 14 3.35 -2.94 -8.32
C PHE A 14 2.85 -1.52 -8.61
N LEU A 15 1.82 -1.42 -9.46
CA LEU A 15 0.99 -0.22 -9.55
C LEU A 15 -0.33 -0.49 -8.83
N LEU A 16 -0.58 0.25 -7.76
CA LEU A 16 -1.85 0.26 -7.04
C LEU A 16 -2.69 1.42 -7.54
N THR A 17 -3.92 1.14 -7.94
CA THR A 17 -4.87 2.17 -8.40
C THR A 17 -6.13 2.12 -7.52
N PHE A 18 -6.39 3.22 -6.82
CA PHE A 18 -7.55 3.38 -5.95
C PHE A 18 -8.61 4.22 -6.65
N GLU A 19 -9.79 3.66 -6.85
CA GLU A 19 -10.88 4.28 -7.59
C GLU A 19 -12.15 4.39 -6.72
N PRO A 20 -12.71 5.60 -6.55
CA PRO A 20 -14.02 5.78 -5.94
C PRO A 20 -15.09 5.03 -6.76
N ILE A 21 -15.95 4.25 -6.09
CA ILE A 21 -17.15 3.70 -6.76
C ILE A 21 -18.23 4.77 -6.60
N VAL A 22 -18.45 5.58 -7.63
CA VAL A 22 -19.50 6.60 -7.63
C VAL A 22 -20.78 5.99 -8.21
N PRO A 23 -21.90 5.96 -7.46
CA PRO A 23 -23.17 5.51 -8.01
C PRO A 23 -23.69 6.57 -8.99
N GLN A 24 -23.69 6.21 -10.28
CA GLN A 24 -24.15 7.02 -11.41
C GLN A 24 -23.28 8.26 -11.69
N SER A 25 -22.97 8.47 -12.97
CA SER A 25 -22.21 9.62 -13.46
C SER A 25 -23.01 10.91 -13.25
N ILE A 26 -22.84 11.53 -12.08
CA ILE A 26 -23.34 12.88 -11.81
C ILE A 26 -22.61 13.82 -12.79
N PRO A 27 -23.33 14.60 -13.63
CA PRO A 27 -22.72 15.55 -14.55
C PRO A 27 -21.76 16.50 -13.80
N GLY A 28 -20.52 16.61 -14.29
CA GLY A 28 -19.49 17.45 -13.68
C GLY A 28 -18.61 16.77 -12.62
N ILE A 29 -18.90 15.52 -12.24
CA ILE A 29 -18.02 14.72 -11.36
C ILE A 29 -17.21 13.73 -12.18
N THR A 30 -15.91 13.98 -12.32
CA THR A 30 -14.96 13.01 -12.88
C THR A 30 -14.14 12.39 -11.75
N PRO A 31 -14.44 11.15 -11.31
CA PRO A 31 -13.64 10.49 -10.29
C PRO A 31 -12.22 10.28 -10.82
N ARG A 32 -11.25 10.90 -10.16
CA ARG A 32 -9.84 10.76 -10.50
C ARG A 32 -9.23 9.64 -9.67
N PRO A 33 -8.64 8.60 -10.29
CA PRO A 33 -7.95 7.56 -9.55
C PRO A 33 -6.75 8.12 -8.78
N PHE A 34 -6.49 7.58 -7.59
CA PHE A 34 -5.26 7.81 -6.86
C PHE A 34 -4.32 6.63 -7.11
N ARG A 35 -3.10 6.90 -7.57
CA ARG A 35 -2.15 5.87 -8.02
C ARG A 35 -0.90 5.86 -7.16
N ILE A 36 -0.54 4.67 -6.67
CA ILE A 36 0.68 4.44 -5.89
C ILE A 36 1.56 3.44 -6.65
N LEU A 37 2.78 3.85 -6.96
CA LEU A 37 3.80 2.98 -7.55
C LEU A 37 4.70 2.46 -6.44
N MET A 38 4.70 1.14 -6.23
CA MET A 38 5.49 0.46 -5.19
C MET A 38 6.80 -0.06 -5.79
N ASP A 39 7.91 0.21 -5.12
CA ASP A 39 9.25 -0.36 -5.38
C ASP A 39 9.58 -0.52 -6.88
N PRO A 40 9.56 0.55 -7.68
CA PRO A 40 9.68 0.42 -9.12
C PRO A 40 11.10 0.03 -9.54
N TRP A 41 11.21 -1.15 -10.13
CA TRP A 41 12.39 -1.63 -10.83
C TRP A 41 12.01 -2.07 -12.24
N ILE A 42 12.13 -1.12 -13.17
CA ILE A 42 11.71 -1.24 -14.58
C ILE A 42 12.90 -1.32 -15.52
N ILE A 43 13.96 -0.56 -15.23
CA ILE A 43 15.21 -0.59 -15.99
C ILE A 43 16.41 -0.60 -15.03
N GLY A 44 17.58 -0.83 -15.60
CA GLY A 44 18.84 -0.78 -14.89
C GLY A 44 19.13 -2.07 -14.11
N PRO A 45 20.41 -2.31 -13.80
CA PRO A 45 20.81 -3.50 -13.05
C PRO A 45 20.32 -3.42 -11.60
N SER A 46 20.09 -4.58 -10.98
CA SER A 46 20.04 -4.71 -9.51
C SER A 46 21.25 -5.52 -9.04
N THR A 47 22.09 -4.85 -8.26
CA THR A 47 23.14 -5.49 -7.47
C THR A 47 22.56 -5.79 -6.10
N ILE A 48 22.18 -7.05 -5.86
CA ILE A 48 21.66 -7.47 -4.56
C ILE A 48 22.88 -7.70 -3.66
N PHE A 49 23.06 -6.82 -2.68
CA PHE A 49 24.11 -6.95 -1.69
C PHE A 49 23.69 -7.87 -0.55
N HIS A 50 23.34 -9.12 -0.86
CA HIS A 50 23.21 -10.16 0.15
C HIS A 50 24.37 -11.17 0.08
N SER A 51 25.18 -11.09 1.13
CA SER A 51 26.41 -11.80 1.52
C SER A 51 27.58 -11.93 0.53
N ILE A 52 27.46 -12.18 -0.77
CA ILE A 52 28.65 -12.16 -1.68
C ILE A 52 28.18 -11.84 -3.11
N LEU A 53 28.14 -10.55 -3.48
CA LEU A 53 27.91 -10.01 -4.84
C LEU A 53 27.10 -10.92 -5.78
N SER A 54 25.77 -10.79 -5.74
CA SER A 54 24.92 -11.34 -6.79
C SER A 54 24.35 -10.23 -7.66
N THR A 55 24.75 -10.22 -8.93
CA THR A 55 24.04 -9.43 -9.95
C THR A 55 22.82 -10.23 -10.37
N THR A 56 21.63 -9.71 -10.06
CA THR A 56 20.39 -10.29 -10.59
C THR A 56 19.93 -9.46 -11.77
N THR A 57 19.75 -10.12 -12.89
CA THR A 57 19.08 -9.57 -14.07
C THR A 57 17.68 -10.15 -14.14
N HIS A 58 16.73 -9.36 -14.64
CA HIS A 58 15.37 -9.82 -14.85
C HIS A 58 15.37 -11.08 -15.72
N LYS A 59 14.87 -12.21 -15.21
CA LYS A 59 14.57 -13.38 -16.06
C LYS A 59 13.44 -13.07 -17.04
N GLN A 60 12.47 -12.29 -16.56
CA GLN A 60 11.33 -11.82 -17.31
C GLN A 60 11.35 -10.29 -17.30
N CYS A 61 11.37 -9.69 -18.49
CA CYS A 61 11.31 -8.24 -18.63
C CYS A 61 10.05 -7.68 -17.94
N PRO A 62 10.13 -6.50 -17.31
CA PRO A 62 8.95 -5.81 -16.82
C PRO A 62 7.93 -5.61 -17.95
N CYS A 63 6.64 -5.49 -17.60
CA CYS A 63 5.57 -5.32 -18.60
C CYS A 63 5.61 -3.95 -19.30
N VAL A 64 6.52 -3.06 -18.89
CA VAL A 64 6.77 -1.75 -19.49
C VAL A 64 8.27 -1.51 -19.57
N CYS A 65 8.73 -0.77 -20.57
CA CYS A 65 10.15 -0.42 -20.71
C CYS A 65 10.52 0.92 -20.05
N SER A 66 9.54 1.68 -19.56
CA SER A 66 9.73 3.01 -18.96
C SER A 66 8.52 3.38 -18.10
N LEU A 67 8.75 4.18 -17.06
CA LEU A 67 7.69 4.80 -16.25
C LEU A 67 6.76 5.70 -17.08
N ARG A 68 7.22 6.21 -18.24
CA ARG A 68 6.40 7.00 -19.16
C ARG A 68 5.25 6.22 -19.79
N HIS A 69 5.35 4.88 -19.82
CA HIS A 69 4.28 4.01 -20.31
C HIS A 69 3.22 3.69 -19.24
N LEU A 70 3.41 4.20 -18.01
CA LEU A 70 2.43 4.10 -16.95
C LEU A 70 1.72 5.44 -16.78
N PRO A 71 0.45 5.44 -16.34
CA PRO A 71 -0.19 6.68 -15.89
C PRO A 71 0.64 7.34 -14.79
N GLU A 72 0.73 8.68 -14.78
CA GLU A 72 1.52 9.40 -13.77
C GLU A 72 1.02 9.03 -12.35
N PRO A 73 1.90 8.50 -11.48
CA PRO A 73 1.54 8.18 -10.12
C PRO A 73 1.30 9.44 -9.27
N ASP A 74 0.43 9.35 -8.29
CA ASP A 74 0.30 10.35 -7.23
C ASP A 74 1.45 10.21 -6.22
N LEU A 75 1.86 8.97 -5.99
CA LEU A 75 2.83 8.59 -4.99
C LEU A 75 3.73 7.48 -5.50
N VAL A 76 5.01 7.54 -5.18
CA VAL A 76 5.94 6.42 -5.26
C VAL A 76 6.33 6.03 -3.84
N ILE A 77 6.23 4.75 -3.49
CA ILE A 77 6.66 4.25 -2.20
C ILE A 77 7.83 3.29 -2.37
N ILE A 78 8.90 3.52 -1.62
CA ILE A 78 10.09 2.67 -1.55
C ILE A 78 10.17 2.00 -0.17
N SER A 79 9.94 0.70 -0.12
CA SER A 79 9.84 -0.06 1.12
C SER A 79 11.18 -0.51 1.69
N GLN A 80 12.23 -0.54 0.88
CA GLN A 80 13.59 -0.88 1.31
C GLN A 80 14.66 -0.29 0.38
N HIS A 81 15.89 -0.13 0.89
CA HIS A 81 17.01 0.51 0.20
C HIS A 81 17.77 -0.37 -0.82
N ASN A 82 17.48 -1.67 -0.89
CA ASN A 82 18.13 -2.57 -1.84
C ASN A 82 17.76 -2.20 -3.28
N SER A 83 18.68 -2.39 -4.23
CA SER A 83 18.55 -1.88 -5.60
C SER A 83 17.47 -2.55 -6.46
N ASP A 84 16.95 -3.71 -6.05
CA ASP A 84 15.76 -4.37 -6.61
C ASP A 84 14.43 -3.75 -6.16
N HIS A 85 14.47 -2.78 -5.23
CA HIS A 85 13.31 -2.02 -4.76
C HIS A 85 13.53 -0.50 -4.91
N CYS A 86 14.72 -0.02 -4.57
CA CYS A 86 15.18 1.36 -4.65
C CYS A 86 16.10 1.55 -5.86
N ASN A 87 15.54 1.38 -7.07
CA ASN A 87 16.33 1.41 -8.29
C ASN A 87 16.55 2.85 -8.81
N GLU A 88 17.80 3.31 -8.84
CA GLU A 88 18.15 4.67 -9.27
C GLU A 88 17.80 4.95 -10.74
N ALA A 89 18.14 4.04 -11.65
CA ALA A 89 17.89 4.22 -13.08
C ALA A 89 16.40 4.32 -13.39
N THR A 90 15.57 3.56 -12.67
CA THR A 90 14.12 3.62 -12.79
C THR A 90 13.56 4.92 -12.19
N LEU A 91 13.98 5.28 -10.97
CA LEU A 91 13.45 6.47 -10.29
C LEU A 91 13.84 7.77 -11.00
N ARG A 92 15.06 7.89 -11.55
CA ARG A 92 15.50 9.06 -12.34
C ARG A 92 14.71 9.29 -13.63
N GLN A 93 13.79 8.40 -14.02
CA GLN A 93 12.84 8.68 -15.10
C GLN A 93 11.72 9.65 -14.68
N LEU A 94 11.48 9.80 -13.37
CA LEU A 94 10.54 10.79 -12.83
C LEU A 94 11.18 12.18 -12.91
N PRO A 95 10.40 13.24 -13.17
CA PRO A 95 10.92 14.61 -13.16
C PRO A 95 11.60 14.94 -11.83
N ALA A 96 12.75 15.63 -11.85
CA ALA A 96 13.46 16.06 -10.64
C ALA A 96 12.59 16.93 -9.71
N SER A 97 11.76 17.78 -10.31
CA SER A 97 10.92 18.80 -9.67
C SER A 97 9.64 19.05 -10.46
N GLY A 98 8.75 19.91 -9.96
CA GLY A 98 7.57 20.41 -10.70
C GLY A 98 6.43 19.41 -10.97
N SER A 99 6.65 18.11 -10.77
CA SER A 99 5.60 17.10 -10.88
C SER A 99 4.80 16.97 -9.58
N ARG A 100 3.54 16.55 -9.69
CA ARG A 100 2.69 16.24 -8.53
C ARG A 100 3.12 14.96 -7.79
N THR A 101 3.84 14.07 -8.46
CA THR A 101 4.36 12.82 -7.88
C THR A 101 5.28 13.10 -6.69
N LYS A 102 4.93 12.56 -5.52
CA LYS A 102 5.81 12.53 -4.32
C LYS A 102 6.44 11.16 -4.14
N ILE A 103 7.63 11.11 -3.55
CA ILE A 103 8.34 9.88 -3.20
C ILE A 103 8.32 9.74 -1.68
N LEU A 104 7.69 8.69 -1.16
CA LEU A 104 7.84 8.27 0.23
C LEU A 104 8.79 7.09 0.28
N ALA A 105 9.73 7.12 1.21
CA ALA A 105 10.69 6.03 1.34
C ALA A 105 10.94 5.71 2.82
N GLU A 106 11.24 4.45 3.12
CA GLU A 106 11.77 4.10 4.44
C GLU A 106 13.08 4.85 4.74
N PRO A 107 13.46 5.02 6.01
CA PRO A 107 14.58 5.89 6.40
C PRO A 107 15.91 5.70 5.66
N MET A 108 16.34 4.46 5.38
CA MET A 108 17.60 4.20 4.65
C MET A 108 17.44 4.47 3.15
N ALA A 109 16.36 4.02 2.52
CA ALA A 109 16.04 4.29 1.13
C ALA A 109 15.94 5.81 0.86
N ALA A 110 15.30 6.57 1.76
CA ALA A 110 15.23 8.02 1.65
C ALA A 110 16.64 8.67 1.63
N LYS A 111 17.58 8.17 2.45
CA LYS A 111 18.98 8.64 2.45
C LYS A 111 19.68 8.30 1.14
N VAL A 112 19.51 7.08 0.64
CA VAL A 112 20.08 6.65 -0.64
C VAL A 112 19.56 7.54 -1.78
N ILE A 113 18.25 7.72 -1.89
CA ILE A 113 17.64 8.54 -2.94
C ILE A 113 18.13 9.99 -2.89
N ARG A 114 18.25 10.57 -1.69
CA ARG A 114 18.79 11.94 -1.52
C ARG A 114 20.27 12.03 -1.89
N SER A 115 21.05 10.97 -1.66
CA SER A 115 22.47 10.93 -2.02
C SER A 115 22.72 11.02 -3.54
N TRP A 116 21.72 10.65 -4.36
CA TRP A 116 21.79 10.78 -5.81
C TRP A 116 21.80 12.24 -6.29
N LYS A 117 21.43 13.20 -5.41
CA LYS A 117 21.38 14.64 -5.70
C LYS A 117 20.61 14.98 -6.99
N TYR A 118 19.56 14.20 -7.27
CA TYR A 118 18.74 14.34 -8.47
C TYR A 118 17.39 15.00 -8.20
N PHE A 119 16.74 14.66 -7.08
CA PHE A 119 15.41 15.18 -6.73
C PHE A 119 15.50 16.36 -5.77
N ASP A 120 14.53 17.27 -5.88
CA ASP A 120 14.37 18.36 -4.92
C ASP A 120 14.04 17.84 -3.52
N ASN A 121 14.42 18.61 -2.50
CA ASN A 121 14.25 18.25 -1.09
C ASN A 121 12.78 18.00 -0.70
N ASP A 122 11.84 18.67 -1.36
CA ASP A 122 10.40 18.54 -1.11
C ASP A 122 9.76 17.36 -1.86
N LYS A 123 10.51 16.65 -2.71
CA LYS A 123 9.99 15.52 -3.48
C LYS A 123 10.16 14.19 -2.75
N VAL A 124 11.20 14.06 -1.92
CA VAL A 124 11.55 12.82 -1.22
C VAL A 124 11.30 12.95 0.28
N HIS A 125 10.25 12.30 0.77
CA HIS A 125 9.87 12.28 2.17
C HIS A 125 10.20 10.93 2.80
N MET A 126 10.76 10.97 4.00
CA MET A 126 11.03 9.79 4.81
C MET A 126 9.77 9.41 5.58
N ILE A 127 9.37 8.14 5.51
CA ILE A 127 8.30 7.58 6.33
C ILE A 127 8.89 7.29 7.72
N PRO A 128 8.37 7.87 8.80
CA PRO A 128 8.84 7.56 10.14
C PRO A 128 8.54 6.10 10.47
N ARG A 129 9.36 5.52 11.37
CA ARG A 129 9.07 4.21 11.93
C ARG A 129 7.76 4.28 12.70
N TRP A 130 6.88 3.33 12.43
CA TRP A 130 5.59 3.27 13.09
C TRP A 130 5.76 2.90 14.57
N GLU A 131 5.08 3.66 15.40
CA GLU A 131 4.98 3.52 16.84
C GLU A 131 3.50 3.51 17.22
N ASP A 132 3.12 2.65 18.16
CA ASP A 132 1.73 2.57 18.60
C ASP A 132 1.36 3.85 19.36
N PRO A 133 0.43 4.67 18.82
CA PRO A 133 0.08 5.95 19.42
C PRO A 133 -0.52 5.79 20.83
N ARG A 134 -1.08 4.61 21.14
CA ARG A 134 -1.59 4.29 22.49
C ARG A 134 -0.47 4.20 23.53
N THR A 135 0.76 3.96 23.10
CA THR A 135 1.93 3.83 23.97
C THR A 135 2.91 4.99 23.85
N SER A 136 3.12 5.51 22.63
CA SER A 136 4.08 6.59 22.37
C SER A 136 3.46 7.98 22.43
N GLY A 137 2.13 8.10 22.29
CA GLY A 137 1.43 9.37 22.12
C GLY A 137 1.72 10.08 20.79
N LYS A 138 2.49 9.45 19.88
CA LYS A 138 2.94 10.05 18.62
C LYS A 138 2.22 9.41 17.43
N GLU A 139 1.72 10.25 16.53
CA GLU A 139 1.25 9.79 15.23
C GLU A 139 2.45 9.62 14.28
N SER A 140 2.70 8.39 13.86
CA SER A 140 3.86 7.96 13.06
C SER A 140 3.43 7.48 11.67
N VAL A 141 2.43 8.17 11.10
CA VAL A 141 1.82 7.87 9.81
C VAL A 141 1.84 9.13 8.95
N ILE A 142 2.21 9.01 7.68
CA ILE A 142 2.10 10.10 6.72
C ILE A 142 0.68 10.13 6.17
N ARG A 143 0.00 11.28 6.27
CA ARG A 143 -1.33 11.50 5.68
C ARG A 143 -1.23 12.44 4.48
N LEU A 144 -1.76 11.99 3.34
CA LEU A 144 -1.80 12.73 2.09
C LEU A 144 -3.25 13.01 1.71
N ARG A 145 -3.55 14.23 1.30
CA ARG A 145 -4.88 14.61 0.83
C ARG A 145 -5.13 14.07 -0.56
N VAL A 146 -6.31 13.46 -0.76
CA VAL A 146 -6.83 13.11 -2.08
C VAL A 146 -7.72 14.26 -2.53
N PRO A 147 -7.47 14.87 -3.71
CA PRO A 147 -8.26 16.00 -4.19
C PRO A 147 -9.77 15.69 -4.23
N PRO A 148 -10.64 16.65 -3.87
CA PRO A 148 -12.08 16.47 -3.89
C PRO A 148 -12.60 16.25 -5.32
N HIS A 149 -13.77 15.62 -5.42
CA HIS A 149 -14.47 15.38 -6.69
C HIS A 149 -14.94 16.68 -7.39
N VAL A 150 -15.16 17.73 -6.60
CA VAL A 150 -15.63 19.04 -7.06
C VAL A 150 -14.79 20.14 -6.43
N PRO A 151 -14.60 21.30 -7.10
CA PRO A 151 -13.97 22.46 -6.49
C PRO A 151 -14.66 22.85 -5.18
N GLY A 152 -13.89 23.06 -4.12
CA GLY A 152 -14.41 23.39 -2.78
C GLY A 152 -14.99 22.23 -1.98
N GLY A 153 -14.99 21.00 -2.53
CA GLY A 153 -15.42 19.81 -1.79
C GLY A 153 -14.43 19.36 -0.72
N GLU A 154 -14.89 18.48 0.18
CA GLU A 154 -14.05 17.85 1.18
C GLU A 154 -13.05 16.87 0.53
N PRO A 155 -11.76 16.90 0.91
CA PRO A 155 -10.77 15.99 0.37
C PRO A 155 -10.94 14.57 0.93
N GLY A 156 -10.48 13.59 0.15
CA GLY A 156 -10.21 12.25 0.67
C GLY A 156 -8.84 12.18 1.33
N GLU A 157 -8.42 10.98 1.71
CA GLU A 157 -7.15 10.78 2.41
C GLU A 157 -6.49 9.44 2.07
N VAL A 158 -5.17 9.46 1.97
CA VAL A 158 -4.29 8.29 1.96
C VAL A 158 -3.40 8.37 3.19
N SER A 159 -3.31 7.28 3.95
CA SER A 159 -2.34 7.17 5.05
C SER A 159 -1.29 6.10 4.72
N VAL A 160 -0.03 6.36 5.06
CA VAL A 160 1.10 5.47 4.81
C VAL A 160 1.95 5.32 6.08
N ALA A 161 2.17 4.08 6.50
CA ALA A 161 2.96 3.72 7.67
C ALA A 161 4.10 2.76 7.31
N PHE A 162 5.27 2.94 7.90
CA PHE A 162 6.40 2.02 7.78
C PHE A 162 6.56 1.21 9.08
N ILE A 163 6.33 -0.10 9.01
CA ILE A 163 6.25 -1.00 10.16
C ILE A 163 7.47 -1.93 10.13
N PRO A 164 8.56 -1.59 10.84
CA PRO A 164 9.76 -2.42 10.86
C PRO A 164 9.59 -3.65 11.77
N GLN A 165 10.20 -4.77 11.40
CA GLN A 165 10.37 -5.88 12.33
C GLN A 165 11.40 -5.52 13.41
N ARG A 166 11.08 -5.86 14.67
CA ARG A 166 12.06 -5.74 15.76
C ARG A 166 13.22 -6.71 15.53
N ARG A 167 14.45 -6.26 15.81
CA ARG A 167 15.69 -7.05 15.67
C ARG A 167 15.97 -7.54 14.25
N ASP A 168 15.52 -6.80 13.24
CA ASP A 168 15.92 -7.02 11.86
C ASP A 168 17.09 -6.10 11.48
N PHE A 169 18.31 -6.61 11.68
CA PHE A 169 19.54 -5.85 11.45
C PHE A 169 19.80 -5.56 9.97
N LYS A 170 19.21 -6.34 9.05
CA LYS A 170 19.41 -6.18 7.61
C LYS A 170 18.35 -5.27 6.97
N GLY A 171 17.26 -4.99 7.68
CA GLY A 171 16.17 -4.15 7.17
C GLY A 171 15.43 -4.78 5.99
N LEU A 172 15.36 -6.11 5.94
CA LEU A 172 14.64 -6.87 4.91
C LEU A 172 13.17 -7.08 5.30
N HIS A 173 12.90 -7.27 6.58
CA HIS A 173 11.59 -7.61 7.13
C HIS A 173 10.91 -6.35 7.66
N ALA A 174 10.16 -5.71 6.79
CA ALA A 174 9.28 -4.61 7.13
C ALA A 174 7.96 -4.71 6.34
N ALA A 175 7.00 -3.88 6.70
CA ALA A 175 5.80 -3.69 5.91
C ALA A 175 5.49 -2.21 5.71
N ILE A 176 4.85 -1.91 4.59
CA ILE A 176 4.15 -0.65 4.36
C ILE A 176 2.66 -0.90 4.57
N GLY A 177 2.08 -0.21 5.53
CA GLY A 177 0.62 -0.14 5.71
C GLY A 177 0.06 1.06 4.96
N ILE A 178 -0.95 0.83 4.11
CA ILE A 178 -1.62 1.88 3.34
C ILE A 178 -3.11 1.83 3.67
N THR A 179 -3.71 2.98 3.99
CA THR A 179 -5.17 3.13 3.96
C THR A 179 -5.57 4.19 2.95
N TYR A 180 -6.72 3.99 2.30
CA TYR A 180 -7.29 4.94 1.36
C TYR A 180 -8.77 5.15 1.68
N ARG A 181 -9.16 6.42 1.79
CA ARG A 181 -10.53 6.89 1.90
C ARG A 181 -10.79 7.88 0.75
N PRO A 182 -11.78 7.63 -0.14
CA PRO A 182 -12.07 8.55 -1.22
C PRO A 182 -12.64 9.84 -0.67
N PRO A 183 -12.58 10.95 -1.43
CA PRO A 183 -13.36 12.13 -1.09
C PRO A 183 -14.85 11.77 -1.02
N PRO A 184 -15.62 12.33 -0.10
CA PRO A 184 -17.06 12.07 -0.04
C PRO A 184 -17.74 12.53 -1.34
N THR A 185 -18.75 11.78 -1.79
CA THR A 185 -19.54 12.11 -2.99
C THR A 185 -20.68 13.09 -2.71
N SER A 186 -21.04 13.28 -1.44
CA SER A 186 -22.02 14.26 -0.98
C SER A 186 -21.39 15.14 0.10
N PRO A 187 -21.60 16.47 0.07
CA PRO A 187 -21.13 17.33 1.15
C PRO A 187 -21.77 16.90 2.46
N ARG A 188 -20.97 16.46 3.43
CA ARG A 188 -21.42 16.33 4.81
C ARG A 188 -21.50 17.73 5.39
N PHE A 189 -22.65 18.39 5.29
CA PHE A 189 -22.90 19.65 5.98
C PHE A 189 -22.96 19.40 7.50
N THR A 190 -21.81 19.28 8.15
CA THR A 190 -21.73 19.14 9.62
C THR A 190 -21.59 20.49 10.33
N HIS A 191 -21.56 21.61 9.60
CA HIS A 191 -21.23 22.92 10.18
C HIS A 191 -22.35 23.98 10.17
N LEU A 192 -23.59 23.62 9.79
CA LEU A 192 -24.71 24.59 9.74
C LEU A 192 -25.83 24.34 10.74
N PHE A 193 -25.67 23.41 11.69
CA PHE A 193 -26.66 23.18 12.75
C PHE A 193 -26.07 23.41 14.14
N THR A 194 -25.54 24.61 14.38
CA THR A 194 -25.74 25.23 15.69
C THR A 194 -26.98 26.11 15.56
N PRO A 195 -28.12 25.77 16.20
CA PRO A 195 -29.21 26.71 16.33
C PRO A 195 -28.65 27.99 16.96
N SER A 196 -28.92 29.14 16.35
CA SER A 196 -28.63 30.43 16.98
C SER A 196 -29.36 30.47 18.32
N GLU A 197 -28.61 30.53 19.42
CA GLU A 197 -29.20 30.89 20.71
C GLU A 197 -29.90 32.23 20.55
N THR A 198 -31.22 32.19 20.70
CA THR A 198 -32.06 33.38 20.73
C THR A 198 -31.74 34.10 22.04
N PRO A 199 -31.38 35.40 22.04
CA PRO A 199 -31.12 36.11 23.29
C PRO A 199 -32.42 36.26 24.07
N LEU A 200 -32.52 35.55 25.20
CA LEU A 200 -33.56 35.77 26.19
C LEU A 200 -33.33 37.15 26.81
N ALA A 201 -34.25 38.07 26.54
CA ALA A 201 -34.34 39.35 27.22
C ALA A 201 -34.53 39.11 28.72
N GLN A 202 -33.61 39.61 29.53
CA GLN A 202 -33.87 39.86 30.95
C GLN A 202 -33.44 41.27 31.32
N HIS A 203 -34.48 42.03 31.68
CA HIS A 203 -34.46 43.29 32.42
C HIS A 203 -33.64 43.15 33.72
N GLY A 204 -32.80 44.15 34.00
CA GLY A 204 -32.12 44.26 35.29
C GLY A 204 -31.24 45.51 35.35
N GLN A 205 -31.83 46.62 35.78
CA GLN A 205 -31.15 47.89 36.07
C GLN A 205 -29.97 47.69 37.04
N LYS A 206 -28.84 48.36 36.76
CA LYS A 206 -28.13 49.22 37.71
C LYS A 206 -27.02 50.02 37.02
N THR A 207 -27.14 51.33 37.17
CA THR A 207 -26.17 52.40 36.95
C THR A 207 -24.85 52.14 37.69
N VAL A 208 -23.70 52.52 37.12
CA VAL A 208 -22.67 53.43 37.68
C VAL A 208 -21.58 53.74 36.62
N ALA A 209 -21.43 55.04 36.38
CA ALA A 209 -20.28 55.87 36.00
C ALA A 209 -19.18 55.41 35.02
N ALA A 210 -18.90 56.35 34.12
CA ALA A 210 -17.81 56.42 33.16
C ALA A 210 -16.42 56.45 33.82
N ASN A 211 -15.42 55.90 33.11
CA ASN A 211 -14.11 56.54 32.98
C ASN A 211 -13.41 56.06 31.69
N LEU A 212 -13.11 57.03 30.83
CA LEU A 212 -12.36 56.91 29.59
C LEU A 212 -10.86 56.97 29.90
N THR A 213 -10.07 56.02 29.38
CA THR A 213 -8.60 56.16 29.26
C THR A 213 -8.11 55.62 27.89
N PRO A 214 -6.98 56.15 27.35
CA PRO A 214 -6.64 56.10 25.92
C PRO A 214 -5.83 54.85 25.51
N PRO A 215 -5.68 54.57 24.19
CA PRO A 215 -5.08 53.34 23.67
C PRO A 215 -3.54 53.36 23.67
N THR A 216 -2.92 52.20 23.88
CA THR A 216 -1.46 51.97 23.77
C THR A 216 -1.17 51.11 22.51
N PRO A 217 -0.08 51.35 21.76
CA PRO A 217 0.17 50.75 20.43
C PRO A 217 0.74 49.30 20.48
N PRO A 218 0.84 48.59 19.33
CA PRO A 218 0.82 47.13 19.29
C PRO A 218 2.19 46.48 19.50
N SER A 219 2.19 45.29 20.11
CA SER A 219 3.32 44.36 20.11
C SER A 219 3.02 43.15 19.21
N THR A 220 3.89 42.96 18.22
CA THR A 220 4.11 41.71 17.46
C THR A 220 5.59 41.34 17.73
N PRO A 221 6.08 40.09 17.62
CA PRO A 221 5.48 38.89 17.03
C PRO A 221 5.63 37.61 17.88
N GLY A 222 4.76 36.62 17.65
CA GLY A 222 4.86 35.31 18.28
C GLY A 222 4.20 34.22 17.46
N THR A 223 5.02 33.42 16.80
CA THR A 223 4.69 32.19 16.08
C THR A 223 3.79 31.27 16.92
N ARG A 224 2.53 31.12 16.54
CA ARG A 224 1.61 30.14 17.15
C ARG A 224 1.69 28.82 16.38
N PRO A 225 1.97 27.69 17.06
CA PRO A 225 1.85 26.37 16.46
C PRO A 225 0.36 26.02 16.28
N LEU A 226 0.08 25.30 15.19
CA LEU A 226 -1.24 24.76 14.83
C LEU A 226 -1.85 24.03 16.03
N ARG A 227 -2.96 24.56 16.57
CA ARG A 227 -3.75 23.87 17.59
C ARG A 227 -4.42 22.65 16.95
N SER A 228 -4.01 21.49 17.45
CA SER A 228 -4.74 20.23 17.36
C SER A 228 -6.05 20.36 18.11
N VAL A 229 -7.17 20.31 17.39
CA VAL A 229 -8.48 19.96 17.94
C VAL A 229 -9.20 19.10 16.91
N ARG A 230 -9.09 17.77 17.05
CA ARG A 230 -10.20 16.89 16.71
C ARG A 230 -10.52 16.07 17.95
N SER A 231 -11.61 16.45 18.59
CA SER A 231 -12.32 15.61 19.54
C SER A 231 -12.67 14.31 18.85
N ALA A 232 -12.19 13.19 19.39
CA ALA A 232 -12.64 11.87 19.00
C ALA A 232 -14.16 11.79 19.23
N PRO A 233 -14.97 11.35 18.25
CA PRO A 233 -16.36 11.07 18.53
C PRO A 233 -16.44 9.90 19.51
N SER A 234 -17.06 10.16 20.65
CA SER A 234 -17.51 9.13 21.59
C SER A 234 -18.27 8.04 20.82
N LEU A 235 -17.80 6.80 20.96
CA LEU A 235 -18.39 5.60 20.36
C LEU A 235 -19.79 5.36 20.96
N GLY A 236 -20.83 5.79 20.24
CA GLY A 236 -22.19 5.26 20.40
C GLY A 236 -22.30 3.82 19.85
N PRO A 237 -23.32 3.04 20.25
CA PRO A 237 -23.39 1.61 19.96
C PRO A 237 -23.54 1.34 18.46
N LYS A 238 -22.64 0.49 17.94
CA LYS A 238 -22.65 -0.20 16.63
C LYS A 238 -23.59 0.40 15.56
N GLN A 239 -23.32 1.61 15.10
CA GLN A 239 -23.72 1.96 13.74
C GLN A 239 -22.82 1.16 12.80
N GLN A 240 -23.38 0.09 12.25
CA GLN A 240 -22.74 -0.72 11.23
C GLN A 240 -22.50 0.19 10.02
N LEU A 241 -21.30 0.78 9.95
CA LEU A 241 -20.88 1.61 8.82
C LEU A 241 -21.23 0.88 7.53
N SER A 242 -21.83 1.59 6.58
CA SER A 242 -22.14 0.98 5.29
C SER A 242 -20.83 0.41 4.72
N PRO A 243 -20.84 -0.75 4.04
CA PRO A 243 -19.64 -1.29 3.40
C PRO A 243 -18.95 -0.29 2.45
N ARG A 244 -19.68 0.74 2.01
CA ARG A 244 -19.21 1.82 1.16
C ARG A 244 -18.37 2.88 1.91
N ASP A 245 -18.48 2.97 3.24
CA ASP A 245 -17.78 3.97 4.07
C ASP A 245 -16.47 3.44 4.69
N ARG A 246 -16.20 2.13 4.64
CA ARG A 246 -14.95 1.52 5.16
C ARG A 246 -13.79 1.91 4.29
N ALA A 247 -12.63 2.20 4.88
CA ALA A 247 -11.40 2.47 4.14
C ALA A 247 -10.86 1.21 3.43
N VAL A 248 -10.22 1.38 2.26
CA VAL A 248 -9.41 0.31 1.65
C VAL A 248 -8.08 0.25 2.38
N SER A 249 -7.59 -0.97 2.60
CA SER A 249 -6.34 -1.21 3.30
C SER A 249 -5.44 -2.19 2.55
N VAL A 250 -4.17 -1.84 2.44
CA VAL A 250 -3.14 -2.68 1.84
C VAL A 250 -1.99 -2.83 2.83
N ILE A 251 -1.53 -4.06 3.03
CA ILE A 251 -0.24 -4.33 3.67
C ILE A 251 0.69 -4.89 2.59
N PHE A 252 1.80 -4.21 2.37
CA PHE A 252 2.85 -4.63 1.45
C PHE A 252 4.11 -5.00 2.22
N SER A 253 4.52 -6.26 2.15
CA SER A 253 5.70 -6.80 2.81
C SER A 253 6.41 -7.80 1.89
N PRO A 254 7.29 -7.32 0.99
CA PRO A 254 7.80 -8.13 -0.10
C PRO A 254 8.65 -9.33 0.34
N HIS A 255 9.35 -9.21 1.47
CA HIS A 255 10.14 -10.28 2.10
C HIS A 255 9.44 -10.90 3.33
N GLY A 256 8.21 -10.45 3.59
CA GLY A 256 7.37 -10.90 4.68
C GLY A 256 7.76 -10.38 6.07
N ILE A 257 6.76 -10.33 6.94
CA ILE A 257 6.87 -9.92 8.34
C ILE A 257 5.91 -10.77 9.18
N PRO A 258 6.26 -11.18 10.42
CA PRO A 258 5.35 -11.95 11.26
C PRO A 258 4.21 -11.06 11.77
N TYR A 259 3.01 -11.66 11.92
CA TYR A 259 1.81 -10.94 12.34
C TYR A 259 1.99 -10.20 13.68
N ARG A 260 2.77 -10.74 14.62
CA ARG A 260 3.09 -10.08 15.89
C ARG A 260 3.63 -8.65 15.75
N SER A 261 4.32 -8.35 14.65
CA SER A 261 4.84 -7.00 14.35
C SER A 261 3.78 -6.09 13.77
N LEU A 262 2.79 -6.64 13.06
CA LEU A 262 1.66 -5.91 12.48
C LEU A 262 0.50 -5.72 13.46
N ARG A 263 0.37 -6.59 14.46
CA ARG A 263 -0.75 -6.57 15.41
C ARG A 263 -0.98 -5.20 16.06
N PRO A 264 0.02 -4.49 16.61
CA PRO A 264 -0.24 -3.18 17.21
C PRO A 264 -0.75 -2.16 16.19
N TYR A 265 -0.27 -2.21 14.95
CA TYR A 265 -0.74 -1.35 13.86
C TYR A 265 -2.18 -1.68 13.46
N ALA A 266 -2.54 -2.97 13.44
CA ALA A 266 -3.90 -3.42 13.18
C ALA A 266 -4.88 -2.99 14.28
N ASP A 267 -4.51 -3.23 15.54
CA ASP A 267 -5.34 -2.97 16.72
C ASP A 267 -5.54 -1.48 17.00
N SER A 268 -4.69 -0.61 16.44
CA SER A 268 -4.78 0.84 16.59
C SER A 268 -5.20 1.51 15.28
N HIS A 269 -4.28 1.65 14.33
CA HIS A 269 -4.46 2.44 13.11
C HIS A 269 -5.52 1.85 12.17
N LEU A 270 -5.42 0.57 11.81
CA LEU A 270 -6.39 -0.02 10.87
C LEU A 270 -7.80 -0.07 11.48
N ALA A 271 -7.90 -0.32 12.79
CA ALA A 271 -9.16 -0.26 13.52
C ALA A 271 -9.75 1.17 13.52
N ALA A 272 -8.94 2.18 13.87
CA ALA A 272 -9.37 3.59 13.90
C ALA A 272 -9.80 4.10 12.52
N GLU A 273 -9.14 3.65 11.45
CA GLU A 273 -9.49 4.01 10.07
C GLU A 273 -10.67 3.23 9.50
N SER A 274 -11.28 2.31 10.28
CA SER A 274 -12.31 1.38 9.79
C SER A 274 -11.86 0.61 8.54
N ALA A 275 -10.59 0.19 8.57
CA ALA A 275 -9.86 -0.37 7.43
C ALA A 275 -9.62 -1.89 7.57
N LEU A 276 -10.19 -2.53 8.58
CA LEU A 276 -10.33 -3.99 8.64
C LEU A 276 -11.72 -4.38 8.12
N PRO A 277 -11.95 -5.63 7.64
CA PRO A 277 -10.94 -6.63 7.31
C PRO A 277 -9.99 -6.12 6.22
N LEU A 278 -8.76 -6.65 6.19
CA LEU A 278 -7.73 -6.18 5.26
C LEU A 278 -8.16 -6.38 3.81
N THR A 279 -8.06 -5.35 2.96
CA THR A 279 -8.46 -5.47 1.54
C THR A 279 -7.45 -6.32 0.77
N ALA A 280 -6.16 -6.01 0.87
CA ALA A 280 -5.11 -6.76 0.20
C ALA A 280 -3.88 -6.96 1.09
N LEU A 281 -3.40 -8.20 1.15
CA LEU A 281 -2.08 -8.56 1.64
C LEU A 281 -1.17 -8.82 0.43
N LEU A 282 -0.11 -8.04 0.26
CA LEU A 282 0.93 -8.27 -0.73
C LEU A 282 2.15 -8.80 0.03
N HIS A 283 2.34 -10.11 0.02
CA HIS A 283 3.33 -10.79 0.85
C HIS A 283 3.82 -12.06 0.14
N CYS A 284 5.12 -12.35 0.25
CA CYS A 284 5.76 -13.49 -0.39
C CYS A 284 5.20 -14.84 0.09
N PHE A 285 5.23 -15.82 -0.80
CA PHE A 285 4.85 -17.21 -0.52
C PHE A 285 6.09 -18.05 -0.23
N ASN A 286 7.18 -17.84 -0.97
CA ASN A 286 8.39 -18.64 -0.86
C ASN A 286 9.16 -18.29 0.41
N THR A 287 9.61 -19.31 1.13
CA THR A 287 10.55 -19.12 2.24
C THR A 287 11.96 -19.22 1.68
N VAL A 288 12.80 -18.23 1.99
CA VAL A 288 14.19 -18.18 1.54
C VAL A 288 15.05 -17.91 2.75
N SER A 289 16.08 -18.72 2.99
CA SER A 289 17.02 -18.52 4.09
C SER A 289 18.44 -18.90 3.72
N ASN A 290 19.38 -18.21 4.36
CA ASN A 290 20.80 -18.56 4.45
C ASN A 290 21.10 -19.12 5.85
N PRO A 291 22.26 -19.78 6.03
CA PRO A 291 22.81 -20.01 7.36
C PRO A 291 22.83 -18.72 8.20
N TRP A 292 22.63 -18.83 9.52
CA TRP A 292 22.45 -17.66 10.38
C TRP A 292 23.66 -16.70 10.36
N TRP A 293 24.88 -17.22 10.15
CA TRP A 293 26.11 -16.41 10.01
C TRP A 293 26.24 -15.71 8.63
N LEU A 294 25.52 -16.18 7.61
CA LEU A 294 25.32 -15.47 6.33
C LEU A 294 24.02 -14.64 6.36
N GLY A 295 23.50 -14.47 7.58
CA GLY A 295 22.37 -13.70 8.04
C GLY A 295 21.00 -14.18 7.59
N GLY A 296 20.80 -15.50 7.67
CA GLY A 296 19.56 -16.06 8.19
C GLY A 296 18.36 -15.97 7.28
N ASN A 297 17.19 -15.67 7.86
CA ASN A 297 15.94 -15.55 7.12
C ASN A 297 16.01 -14.38 6.13
N ILE A 298 15.71 -14.66 4.86
CA ILE A 298 15.66 -13.65 3.78
C ILE A 298 14.20 -13.37 3.42
N SER A 299 13.38 -14.42 3.34
CA SER A 299 11.95 -14.31 3.06
C SER A 299 11.17 -15.20 4.02
N ALA A 300 10.26 -14.62 4.80
CA ALA A 300 9.44 -15.35 5.77
C ALA A 300 8.46 -16.32 5.08
N GLY A 301 7.94 -15.94 3.92
CA GLY A 301 7.09 -16.77 3.07
C GLY A 301 5.73 -17.11 3.68
N MET A 302 5.15 -18.20 3.16
CA MET A 302 3.76 -18.59 3.36
C MET A 302 3.32 -18.74 4.82
N PRO A 303 4.11 -19.32 5.76
CA PRO A 303 3.66 -19.44 7.14
C PRO A 303 3.29 -18.10 7.79
N ALA A 304 4.13 -17.07 7.61
CA ALA A 304 3.88 -15.73 8.13
C ALA A 304 2.73 -15.02 7.39
N GLY A 305 2.66 -15.20 6.06
CA GLY A 305 1.61 -14.63 5.24
C GLY A 305 0.23 -15.23 5.55
N GLN A 306 0.14 -16.54 5.78
CA GLN A 306 -1.11 -17.22 6.13
C GLN A 306 -1.61 -16.82 7.52
N GLU A 307 -0.72 -16.74 8.51
CA GLU A 307 -1.04 -16.22 9.84
C GLU A 307 -1.61 -14.79 9.74
N THR A 308 -0.92 -13.92 8.99
CA THR A 308 -1.31 -12.52 8.80
C THR A 308 -2.64 -12.40 8.07
N ALA A 309 -2.84 -13.15 6.99
CA ALA A 309 -4.07 -13.15 6.21
C ALA A 309 -5.27 -13.59 7.05
N ALA A 310 -5.12 -14.66 7.83
CA ALA A 310 -6.16 -15.16 8.73
C ALA A 310 -6.46 -14.14 9.85
N ALA A 311 -5.43 -13.62 10.52
CA ALA A 311 -5.61 -12.71 11.64
C ALA A 311 -6.24 -11.36 11.25
N LEU A 312 -5.97 -10.87 10.04
CA LEU A 312 -6.51 -9.61 9.52
C LEU A 312 -7.77 -9.78 8.67
N GLY A 313 -8.24 -11.02 8.48
CA GLY A 313 -9.38 -11.32 7.61
C GLY A 313 -9.17 -10.91 6.16
N ALA A 314 -7.94 -11.01 5.65
CA ALA A 314 -7.54 -10.48 4.35
C ALA A 314 -8.46 -10.99 3.22
N ARG A 315 -8.93 -10.08 2.37
CA ARG A 315 -9.80 -10.45 1.23
C ARG A 315 -9.01 -11.06 0.08
N ALA A 316 -7.87 -10.48 -0.23
CA ALA A 316 -6.92 -11.00 -1.20
C ALA A 316 -5.53 -11.13 -0.59
N TRP A 317 -4.82 -12.20 -0.95
CA TRP A 317 -3.39 -12.34 -0.70
C TRP A 317 -2.67 -12.53 -2.03
N VAL A 318 -1.93 -11.50 -2.45
CA VAL A 318 -1.16 -11.45 -3.70
C VAL A 318 0.30 -11.75 -3.37
N SER A 319 0.88 -12.70 -4.10
CA SER A 319 2.30 -13.05 -4.04
C SER A 319 3.20 -11.85 -4.40
N THR A 320 4.35 -11.75 -3.73
CA THR A 320 5.40 -10.76 -4.01
C THR A 320 6.76 -11.45 -4.00
N HIS A 321 7.70 -11.03 -4.87
CA HIS A 321 9.09 -11.52 -4.83
C HIS A 321 9.21 -13.08 -4.94
N ASP A 322 8.21 -13.75 -5.54
CA ASP A 322 8.22 -15.21 -5.70
C ASP A 322 8.64 -15.67 -7.11
N GLY A 323 8.92 -14.74 -8.02
CA GLY A 323 9.39 -15.03 -9.37
C GLY A 323 10.77 -15.69 -9.37
N ASP A 324 11.02 -16.56 -10.35
CA ASP A 324 12.31 -17.20 -10.51
C ASP A 324 13.40 -16.17 -10.86
N LYS A 325 14.42 -16.04 -10.01
CA LYS A 325 15.60 -15.18 -10.26
C LYS A 325 16.83 -16.01 -10.66
N HIS A 326 17.65 -15.50 -11.59
CA HIS A 326 18.96 -16.09 -11.86
C HIS A 326 19.92 -15.44 -10.87
N VAL A 327 20.30 -16.20 -9.85
CA VAL A 327 21.24 -15.75 -8.82
C VAL A 327 22.60 -16.34 -9.16
N ARG A 328 23.60 -15.51 -9.44
CA ARG A 328 25.01 -15.91 -9.62
C ARG A 328 25.84 -15.35 -8.46
N GLY A 329 26.82 -16.10 -7.94
CA GLY A 329 27.72 -15.63 -6.87
C GLY A 329 28.19 -16.77 -5.96
N LEU A 330 29.34 -16.59 -5.29
CA LEU A 330 29.99 -17.62 -4.48
C LEU A 330 29.12 -18.15 -3.31
N ALA A 331 28.17 -17.37 -2.80
CA ALA A 331 27.30 -17.76 -1.68
C ALA A 331 25.97 -18.44 -2.09
N THR A 332 25.68 -18.56 -3.39
CA THR A 332 24.39 -19.07 -3.88
C THR A 332 24.16 -20.55 -3.57
N GLY A 333 25.23 -21.33 -3.39
CA GLY A 333 25.15 -22.77 -3.08
C GLY A 333 24.60 -23.11 -1.70
N LEU A 334 24.51 -22.14 -0.77
CA LEU A 334 24.03 -22.36 0.61
C LEU A 334 22.59 -21.87 0.85
N LEU A 335 21.94 -21.34 -0.18
CA LEU A 335 20.57 -20.83 -0.10
C LEU A 335 19.56 -21.98 0.00
N LYS A 336 18.72 -21.96 1.04
CA LYS A 336 17.58 -22.86 1.16
C LYS A 336 16.32 -22.14 0.71
N THR A 337 15.67 -22.64 -0.34
CA THR A 337 14.41 -22.11 -0.86
C THR A 337 13.33 -23.17 -0.77
N LYS A 338 12.24 -22.87 -0.07
CA LYS A 338 11.01 -23.68 -0.08
C LYS A 338 9.99 -22.95 -0.94
N LYS A 339 9.66 -23.53 -2.10
CA LYS A 339 8.67 -22.97 -3.01
C LYS A 339 7.27 -23.44 -2.64
N TYR A 340 6.29 -22.58 -2.90
CA TYR A 340 4.89 -22.94 -2.76
C TYR A 340 4.19 -22.65 -4.07
N ALA A 341 3.53 -23.66 -4.63
CA ALA A 341 2.72 -23.48 -5.82
C ALA A 341 1.29 -23.95 -5.59
N ARG A 342 0.41 -23.50 -6.48
CA ARG A 342 -1.01 -23.80 -6.44
C ARG A 342 -1.27 -25.27 -6.78
N GLN A 343 -2.15 -25.92 -6.02
CA GLN A 343 -2.85 -27.11 -6.53
C GLN A 343 -4.07 -26.69 -7.37
N PRO A 344 -4.29 -27.27 -8.57
CA PRO A 344 -5.54 -27.06 -9.29
C PRO A 344 -6.71 -27.57 -8.41
N SER A 345 -7.56 -26.66 -7.97
CA SER A 345 -8.76 -27.04 -7.22
C SER A 345 -9.78 -27.65 -8.18
N HIS A 346 -10.05 -28.95 -8.05
CA HIS A 346 -11.24 -29.55 -8.63
C HIS A 346 -12.46 -28.85 -8.05
N ARG A 347 -13.26 -28.23 -8.93
CA ARG A 347 -14.41 -27.40 -8.58
C ARG A 347 -15.56 -28.29 -8.09
N GLY A 348 -15.51 -28.72 -6.84
CA GLY A 348 -16.65 -29.34 -6.16
C GLY A 348 -17.77 -28.31 -5.97
N ARG A 349 -18.85 -28.44 -6.75
CA ARG A 349 -20.12 -27.75 -6.51
C ARG A 349 -20.63 -28.18 -5.13
N ARG A 350 -20.50 -27.32 -4.12
CA ARG A 350 -21.30 -27.42 -2.88
C ARG A 350 -22.33 -26.28 -2.86
N ALA A 351 -23.58 -26.70 -2.74
CA ALA A 351 -24.78 -25.88 -2.68
C ALA A 351 -24.96 -25.24 -1.30
N GLY A 352 -25.64 -24.08 -1.29
CA GLY A 352 -26.44 -23.56 -0.18
C GLY A 352 -25.74 -23.31 1.15
N GLY A 353 -25.27 -22.08 1.36
CA GLY A 353 -24.82 -21.56 2.65
C GLY A 353 -24.09 -20.24 2.42
N GLU A 354 -24.40 -19.21 3.22
CA GLU A 354 -23.70 -17.93 3.20
C GLU A 354 -22.21 -18.18 3.44
N LYS A 355 -21.43 -18.20 2.36
CA LYS A 355 -20.03 -18.62 2.39
C LYS A 355 -19.23 -17.55 3.12
N ASP A 356 -18.63 -17.92 4.24
CA ASP A 356 -17.49 -17.21 4.78
C ASP A 356 -16.47 -17.02 3.63
N LYS A 357 -16.33 -15.77 3.17
CA LYS A 357 -15.49 -15.43 2.03
C LYS A 357 -14.04 -15.39 2.53
N GLY A 358 -13.46 -16.57 2.74
CA GLY A 358 -12.06 -16.72 3.10
C GLY A 358 -11.12 -16.05 2.07
N THR A 359 -9.87 -15.83 2.45
CA THR A 359 -8.87 -15.13 1.64
C THR A 359 -8.68 -15.77 0.26
N GLU A 360 -8.76 -14.97 -0.81
CA GLU A 360 -8.42 -15.39 -2.16
C GLU A 360 -6.90 -15.25 -2.39
N VAL A 361 -6.23 -16.36 -2.66
CA VAL A 361 -4.78 -16.39 -2.89
C VAL A 361 -4.51 -16.25 -4.39
N LEU A 362 -3.67 -15.28 -4.74
CA LEU A 362 -3.43 -14.81 -6.10
C LEU A 362 -1.93 -14.80 -6.44
N VAL A 363 -1.58 -15.44 -7.55
CA VAL A 363 -0.27 -15.28 -8.20
C VAL A 363 -0.52 -14.54 -9.50
N LEU A 364 0.01 -13.32 -9.61
CA LEU A 364 -0.11 -12.52 -10.82
C LEU A 364 1.14 -12.74 -11.68
N GLY A 365 0.93 -12.92 -12.98
CA GLY A 365 1.99 -12.83 -13.97
C GLY A 365 2.42 -11.38 -14.20
N VAL A 366 3.59 -11.18 -14.81
CA VAL A 366 4.05 -9.85 -15.23
C VAL A 366 3.04 -9.22 -16.20
N GLY A 367 2.55 -8.03 -15.85
CA GLY A 367 1.54 -7.31 -16.60
C GLY A 367 0.09 -7.64 -16.22
N GLU A 368 -0.13 -8.70 -15.44
CA GLU A 368 -1.47 -9.05 -14.95
C GLU A 368 -1.94 -8.10 -13.85
N GLU A 369 -3.26 -7.93 -13.77
CA GLU A 369 -3.91 -7.07 -12.79
C GLU A 369 -5.14 -7.74 -12.17
N VAL A 370 -5.46 -7.32 -10.95
CA VAL A 370 -6.66 -7.75 -10.22
C VAL A 370 -7.33 -6.55 -9.57
N ALA A 371 -8.62 -6.39 -9.83
CA ALA A 371 -9.48 -5.45 -9.12
C ALA A 371 -10.17 -6.13 -7.93
N MET A 372 -10.36 -5.39 -6.84
CA MET A 372 -11.02 -5.87 -5.61
C MET A 372 -11.63 -4.71 -4.83
N THR A 373 -12.53 -5.03 -3.90
CA THR A 373 -13.07 -4.10 -2.90
C THR A 373 -12.93 -4.69 -1.50
N GLY A 374 -13.41 -3.98 -0.46
CA GLY A 374 -13.54 -4.54 0.89
C GLY A 374 -14.42 -5.80 0.97
N ASP A 375 -15.22 -6.08 -0.07
CA ASP A 375 -16.09 -7.26 -0.15
C ASP A 375 -15.43 -8.48 -0.82
N GLY A 376 -14.26 -8.29 -1.46
CA GLY A 376 -13.54 -9.36 -2.16
C GLY A 376 -13.01 -8.97 -3.53
N VAL A 377 -12.40 -9.95 -4.20
CA VAL A 377 -11.86 -9.81 -5.56
C VAL A 377 -12.99 -9.75 -6.59
N TRP A 378 -12.89 -8.81 -7.53
CA TRP A 378 -13.79 -8.71 -8.67
C TRP A 378 -13.26 -9.50 -9.86
N ASN A 379 -14.20 -10.18 -10.55
CA ASN A 379 -13.94 -10.83 -11.81
C ASN A 379 -14.07 -9.80 -12.92
N VAL A 380 -12.94 -9.34 -13.44
CA VAL A 380 -12.91 -8.82 -14.82
C VAL A 380 -12.73 -10.05 -15.68
N GLU A 381 -13.79 -10.50 -16.36
CA GLU A 381 -13.63 -11.48 -17.44
C GLU A 381 -12.79 -10.81 -18.53
N ALA A 382 -11.81 -11.54 -19.08
CA ALA A 382 -10.91 -11.03 -20.12
C ALA A 382 -11.61 -10.80 -21.49
N GLY A 383 -12.93 -10.63 -21.51
CA GLY A 383 -13.77 -10.58 -22.71
C GLY A 383 -14.01 -9.17 -23.28
N ASP A 384 -13.87 -8.10 -22.49
CA ASP A 384 -14.33 -6.76 -22.92
C ASP A 384 -13.22 -5.82 -23.43
N ARG A 385 -12.03 -6.36 -23.73
CA ARG A 385 -11.03 -5.63 -24.54
C ARG A 385 -10.92 -6.31 -25.90
N ALA A 386 -11.51 -5.70 -26.92
CA ALA A 386 -11.34 -6.11 -28.30
C ALA A 386 -9.83 -6.21 -28.62
N PRO A 387 -9.33 -7.37 -29.07
CA PRO A 387 -7.93 -7.49 -29.44
C PRO A 387 -7.67 -6.67 -30.72
N PRO A 388 -6.48 -6.05 -30.87
CA PRO A 388 -6.07 -5.50 -32.15
C PRO A 388 -5.96 -6.64 -33.19
N PRO A 389 -6.18 -6.35 -34.49
CA PRO A 389 -6.18 -7.39 -35.50
C PRO A 389 -4.74 -7.88 -35.72
N GLY A 390 -4.44 -9.11 -35.30
CA GLY A 390 -3.10 -9.68 -35.47
C GLY A 390 -3.01 -11.17 -35.11
N LYS A 391 -2.67 -11.96 -36.13
CA LYS A 391 -2.45 -13.42 -36.26
C LYS A 391 -2.46 -14.28 -34.98
N GLY A 392 -3.32 -15.30 -35.02
CA GLY A 392 -3.60 -16.22 -33.91
C GLY A 392 -2.41 -17.04 -33.44
N LEU A 393 -2.18 -17.01 -32.13
CA LEU A 393 -1.30 -17.91 -31.39
C LEU A 393 -2.03 -19.22 -31.03
N SER A 394 -1.28 -20.31 -31.01
CA SER A 394 -1.78 -21.68 -30.86
C SER A 394 -2.35 -21.95 -29.45
N ARG A 395 -3.26 -22.93 -29.35
CA ARG A 395 -3.97 -23.31 -28.11
C ARG A 395 -3.03 -23.75 -26.97
N ALA A 396 -1.80 -24.14 -27.27
CA ALA A 396 -0.79 -24.55 -26.29
C ALA A 396 -0.12 -23.34 -25.58
N GLU A 397 0.04 -22.21 -26.25
CA GLU A 397 0.66 -21.00 -25.66
C GLU A 397 -0.29 -20.24 -24.70
N ARG A 398 -1.61 -20.47 -24.82
CA ARG A 398 -2.61 -19.90 -23.89
C ARG A 398 -2.60 -20.57 -22.50
N SER A 399 -1.93 -21.70 -22.33
CA SER A 399 -1.94 -22.47 -21.07
C SER A 399 -0.89 -22.00 -20.04
N LEU A 400 0.08 -21.16 -20.44
CA LEU A 400 1.20 -20.75 -19.59
C LEU A 400 1.12 -19.27 -19.13
N THR A 401 0.07 -18.54 -19.52
CA THR A 401 -0.11 -17.10 -19.28
C THR A 401 -1.47 -16.76 -18.68
N GLY A 402 -1.98 -17.63 -17.81
CA GLY A 402 -3.30 -17.48 -17.20
C GLY A 402 -3.25 -17.16 -15.70
N ARG A 403 -3.87 -16.04 -15.31
CA ARG A 403 -4.25 -15.68 -13.94
C ARG A 403 -4.70 -16.90 -13.12
N ALA A 404 -3.87 -17.33 -12.17
CA ALA A 404 -4.13 -18.50 -11.35
C ALA A 404 -4.77 -18.10 -10.00
N ARG A 405 -5.98 -18.61 -9.73
CA ARG A 405 -6.72 -18.37 -8.47
C ARG A 405 -6.86 -19.65 -7.65
N GLY A 406 -6.85 -19.53 -6.32
CA GLY A 406 -7.04 -20.65 -5.41
C GLY A 406 -7.34 -20.23 -3.98
N ARG A 407 -7.69 -21.21 -3.14
CA ARG A 407 -7.87 -21.03 -1.68
C ARG A 407 -6.73 -21.63 -0.86
N ASN A 408 -5.92 -22.53 -1.45
CA ASN A 408 -4.85 -23.26 -0.79
C ASN A 408 -3.60 -23.32 -1.68
N LEU A 409 -2.42 -23.28 -1.07
CA LEU A 409 -1.12 -23.55 -1.69
C LEU A 409 -0.47 -24.75 -0.99
N SER A 410 0.24 -25.60 -1.74
CA SER A 410 1.01 -26.70 -1.16
C SER A 410 2.51 -26.44 -1.34
N PRO A 411 3.36 -26.87 -0.38
CA PRO A 411 4.81 -26.90 -0.60
C PRO A 411 5.14 -27.67 -1.88
N ILE A 412 6.05 -27.13 -2.68
CA ILE A 412 6.79 -27.91 -3.68
C ILE A 412 8.24 -27.93 -3.21
N ASP A 413 8.73 -29.13 -2.92
CA ASP A 413 10.11 -29.30 -2.51
C ASP A 413 11.01 -29.23 -3.75
N THR A 414 11.43 -28.01 -4.10
CA THR A 414 12.54 -27.83 -5.03
C THR A 414 13.79 -27.65 -4.20
N ALA A 415 14.40 -28.75 -3.76
CA ALA A 415 15.80 -28.79 -3.39
C ALA A 415 16.63 -28.54 -4.66
N ALA A 416 16.58 -27.32 -5.20
CA ALA A 416 17.38 -26.92 -6.33
C ALA A 416 18.82 -26.79 -5.84
N LYS A 417 19.61 -27.86 -6.04
CA LYS A 417 21.05 -27.72 -6.16
C LYS A 417 21.27 -26.74 -7.29
N TYR A 418 21.73 -25.52 -6.99
CA TYR A 418 22.26 -24.63 -8.00
C TYR A 418 23.49 -25.33 -8.59
N VAL A 419 23.29 -26.06 -9.69
CA VAL A 419 24.38 -26.69 -10.42
C VAL A 419 25.12 -25.56 -11.11
N THR A 420 26.29 -25.23 -10.58
CA THR A 420 27.32 -24.46 -11.28
C THR A 420 27.63 -25.18 -12.60
N LYS A 421 27.29 -24.54 -13.71
CA LYS A 421 27.97 -24.75 -15.00
C LYS A 421 28.66 -23.46 -15.39
#